data_AF-A0A1C3JVI5-F1
#
_entry.id   AF-A0A1C3JVI5-F1
#
_cell.length_a   1.000
_cell.length_b   1.000
_cell.length_c   1.000
_cell.angle_alpha   90.00
_cell.angle_beta   90.00
_cell.angle_gamma   90.00
#
_symmetry.space_group_name_H-M   'P 1'
#
loop_
_entity.id
_entity.type
_entity.pdbx_description
1 polymer ?
#
loop_
_entity_poly.entity_id
_entity_poly.type
_entity_poly.pdbx_seq_one_letter_code
_entity_poly.pdbx_strand_id
1 'polypeptide(L)'
;MLVGGQGQDTMTGGEGNDLFVLSDYSQGKDTIEDFHVNDDALDVSDLLGDLDGGDDLQALLNDKLDLQVNDDGSGMLSIKDGNNALHQAVEFGSDSDLTVGNEITVIFQDQEFKINTDG
;
A
#
# COMPACT_ATOMS: atom_id res chain seq x y z
N MET A 1 -3.49 0.61 -14.41
CA MET A 1 -4.27 1.46 -13.48
C MET A 1 -5.58 0.76 -13.16
N LEU A 2 -5.68 0.26 -11.94
CA LEU A 2 -6.82 -0.41 -11.36
C LEU A 2 -7.31 0.41 -10.16
N VAL A 3 -8.61 0.62 -10.08
CA VAL A 3 -9.25 1.35 -8.97
C VAL A 3 -10.25 0.39 -8.34
N GLY A 4 -10.07 0.05 -7.07
CA GLY A 4 -11.03 -0.80 -6.34
C GLY A 4 -12.41 -0.13 -6.28
N GLY A 5 -12.44 1.13 -5.87
CA GLY A 5 -13.68 1.86 -5.65
C GLY A 5 -14.12 1.78 -4.19
N GLN A 6 -15.43 1.80 -3.93
CA GLN A 6 -15.96 1.68 -2.56
C GLN A 6 -16.16 0.21 -2.20
N GLY A 7 -15.57 -0.23 -1.08
CA GLY A 7 -15.84 -1.53 -0.49
C GLY A 7 -14.56 -2.29 -0.19
N GLN A 8 -14.67 -3.62 -0.20
CA GLN A 8 -13.54 -4.55 -0.19
C GLN A 8 -13.40 -5.07 -1.61
N ASP A 9 -12.33 -4.68 -2.28
CA ASP A 9 -12.10 -5.02 -3.66
C ASP A 9 -10.99 -6.05 -3.81
N THR A 10 -11.15 -6.94 -4.80
CA THR A 10 -10.08 -7.87 -5.22
C THR A 10 -9.55 -7.39 -6.56
N MET A 11 -8.26 -7.07 -6.61
CA MET A 11 -7.57 -6.49 -7.75
C MET A 11 -6.43 -7.41 -8.20
N THR A 12 -6.25 -7.51 -9.51
CA THR A 12 -5.22 -8.34 -10.16
C THR A 12 -4.64 -7.53 -11.31
N GLY A 13 -3.35 -7.18 -11.25
CA GLY A 13 -2.68 -6.36 -12.26
C GLY A 13 -2.38 -7.13 -13.54
N GLY A 14 -1.88 -8.36 -13.39
CA GLY A 14 -1.38 -9.18 -14.47
C GLY A 14 0.05 -8.83 -14.84
N GLU A 15 0.39 -8.90 -16.13
CA GLU A 15 1.73 -8.55 -16.61
C GLU A 15 1.84 -7.04 -16.89
N GLY A 16 2.94 -6.43 -16.46
CA GLY A 16 3.28 -5.04 -16.76
C GLY A 16 3.35 -4.19 -15.51
N ASN A 17 3.35 -2.87 -15.71
CA ASN A 17 3.41 -1.91 -14.61
C ASN A 17 1.99 -1.47 -14.27
N ASP A 18 1.46 -1.94 -13.15
CA ASP A 18 0.14 -1.58 -12.67
C ASP A 18 0.17 -0.53 -11.55
N LEU A 19 -0.95 0.18 -11.46
CA LEU A 19 -1.17 1.20 -10.42
C LEU A 19 -2.47 0.85 -9.72
N PHE A 20 -2.39 0.49 -8.45
CA PHE A 20 -3.56 0.14 -7.63
C PHE A 20 -3.94 1.34 -6.76
N VAL A 21 -5.14 1.87 -6.97
CA VAL A 21 -5.61 3.06 -6.25
C VAL A 21 -6.42 2.64 -5.03
N LEU A 22 -5.95 3.06 -3.86
CA LEU A 22 -6.52 2.75 -2.55
C LEU A 22 -7.25 3.98 -2.03
N SER A 23 -8.52 3.81 -1.64
CA SER A 23 -9.39 4.95 -1.35
C SER A 23 -10.04 4.94 0.04
N ASP A 24 -10.27 3.79 0.66
CA ASP A 24 -10.89 3.73 1.99
C ASP A 24 -10.59 2.41 2.71
N TYR A 25 -9.96 2.46 3.89
CA TYR A 25 -9.75 1.28 4.75
C TYR A 25 -10.88 1.05 5.76
N SER A 26 -11.85 1.98 5.86
CA SER A 26 -12.91 1.94 6.86
C SER A 26 -14.05 0.97 6.49
N GLN A 27 -14.16 0.60 5.21
CA GLN A 27 -15.18 -0.34 4.69
C GLN A 27 -14.67 -1.78 4.59
N GLY A 28 -13.42 -2.00 5.00
CA GLY A 28 -12.69 -3.25 4.94
C GLY A 28 -11.36 -3.05 4.21
N LYS A 29 -10.62 -4.14 4.06
CA LYS A 29 -9.34 -4.16 3.36
C LYS A 29 -9.52 -4.61 1.92
N ASP A 30 -8.77 -4.00 1.02
CA ASP A 30 -8.64 -4.49 -0.35
C ASP A 30 -7.70 -5.70 -0.41
N THR A 31 -7.77 -6.45 -1.49
CA THR A 31 -6.89 -7.58 -1.78
C THR A 31 -6.27 -7.40 -3.16
N ILE A 32 -4.93 -7.39 -3.22
CA ILE A 32 -4.18 -7.40 -4.48
C ILE A 32 -3.57 -8.79 -4.63
N GLU A 33 -3.90 -9.52 -5.70
CA GLU A 33 -3.50 -10.92 -5.83
C GLU A 33 -2.02 -11.10 -6.22
N ASP A 34 -1.50 -10.25 -7.12
CA ASP A 34 -0.26 -10.47 -7.87
C ASP A 34 0.67 -9.23 -7.91
N PHE A 35 0.83 -8.53 -6.79
CA PHE A 35 1.67 -7.33 -6.73
C PHE A 35 3.15 -7.65 -6.96
N HIS A 36 3.76 -6.94 -7.91
CA HIS A 36 5.18 -7.02 -8.24
C HIS A 36 5.93 -5.76 -7.84
N VAL A 37 6.81 -5.83 -6.83
CA VAL A 37 7.50 -4.67 -6.22
C VAL A 37 8.33 -3.83 -7.19
N ASN A 38 8.77 -4.43 -8.31
CA ASN A 38 9.62 -3.77 -9.30
C ASN A 38 8.83 -3.09 -10.43
N ASP A 39 7.57 -3.50 -10.64
CA ASP A 39 6.76 -3.10 -11.78
C ASP A 39 5.54 -2.28 -11.33
N ASP A 40 4.96 -2.62 -10.19
CA ASP A 40 3.70 -2.07 -9.68
C ASP A 40 3.89 -0.94 -8.65
N ALA A 41 2.84 -0.12 -8.53
CA ALA A 41 2.75 0.95 -7.55
C ALA A 41 1.37 1.01 -6.88
N LEU A 42 1.34 1.57 -5.66
CA LEU A 42 0.11 1.83 -4.92
C LEU A 42 -0.16 3.32 -4.82
N ASP A 43 -1.33 3.79 -5.21
CA ASP A 43 -1.76 5.16 -4.91
C ASP A 43 -2.47 5.19 -3.56
N VAL A 44 -1.87 5.88 -2.60
CA VAL A 44 -2.38 6.09 -1.23
C VAL A 44 -2.88 7.52 -1.02
N SER A 45 -2.99 8.32 -2.09
CA SER A 45 -3.38 9.74 -1.99
C SER A 45 -4.76 9.92 -1.37
N ASP A 46 -5.74 9.13 -1.81
CA ASP A 46 -7.10 9.18 -1.26
C ASP A 46 -7.14 8.57 0.14
N LEU A 47 -6.40 7.46 0.33
CA LEU A 47 -6.28 6.75 1.60
C LEU A 47 -5.72 7.60 2.75
N LEU A 48 -4.77 8.48 2.42
CA LEU A 48 -4.07 9.38 3.34
C LEU A 48 -4.42 10.85 3.10
N GLY A 49 -5.51 11.13 2.39
CA GLY A 49 -5.86 12.49 1.93
C GLY A 49 -6.09 13.51 3.06
N ASP A 50 -6.41 13.03 4.26
CA ASP A 50 -6.57 13.84 5.46
C ASP A 50 -5.24 14.16 6.18
N LEU A 51 -4.11 13.58 5.74
CA LEU A 51 -2.81 13.88 6.32
C LEU A 51 -2.33 15.27 5.86
N ASP A 52 -2.07 16.14 6.82
CA ASP A 52 -1.32 17.37 6.57
C ASP A 52 0.09 16.99 6.11
N GLY A 53 0.36 17.22 4.83
CA GLY A 53 1.65 16.97 4.19
C GLY A 53 2.73 17.91 4.73
N GLY A 54 3.21 17.62 5.93
CA GLY A 54 4.31 18.35 6.57
C GLY A 54 5.56 18.37 5.70
N ASP A 55 6.59 19.09 6.16
CA ASP A 55 7.78 19.39 5.35
C ASP A 55 8.54 18.14 4.82
N ASP A 56 8.34 16.97 5.44
CA ASP A 56 8.93 15.68 5.03
C ASP A 56 7.86 14.59 4.86
N LEU A 57 7.36 14.46 3.64
CA LEU A 57 6.37 13.45 3.25
C LEU A 57 6.92 12.03 3.34
N GLN A 58 8.20 11.80 3.05
CA GLN A 58 8.78 10.46 3.09
C GLN A 58 8.85 9.94 4.53
N ALA A 59 9.27 10.79 5.47
CA ALA A 59 9.27 10.45 6.89
C ALA A 59 7.85 10.21 7.42
N LEU A 60 6.88 11.02 6.96
CA LEU A 60 5.48 10.85 7.32
C LEU A 60 4.93 9.50 6.81
N LEU A 61 5.16 9.16 5.54
CA LEU A 61 4.72 7.90 4.96
C LEU A 61 5.37 6.70 5.65
N ASN A 62 6.66 6.76 5.97
CA ASN A 62 7.34 5.69 6.71
C ASN A 62 6.84 5.53 8.16
N ASP A 63 6.33 6.59 8.79
CA ASP A 63 5.68 6.46 10.10
C ASP A 63 4.24 5.92 9.97
N LYS A 64 3.53 6.31 8.91
CA LYS A 64 2.11 6.02 8.73
C LYS A 64 1.83 4.68 8.10
N LEU A 65 2.70 4.20 7.23
CA LEU A 65 2.56 2.93 6.54
C LEU A 65 3.37 1.87 7.26
N ASP A 66 2.70 0.77 7.61
CA ASP A 66 3.30 -0.43 8.19
C ASP A 66 3.09 -1.56 7.20
N LEU A 67 4.19 -2.05 6.61
CA LEU A 67 4.15 -3.15 5.65
C LEU A 67 4.73 -4.41 6.30
N GLN A 68 3.87 -5.37 6.56
CA GLN A 68 4.27 -6.69 7.03
C GLN A 68 4.34 -7.65 5.86
N VAL A 69 5.43 -8.41 5.77
CA VAL A 69 5.66 -9.38 4.69
C VAL A 69 5.76 -10.78 5.30
N ASN A 70 5.17 -11.75 4.61
CA ASN A 70 5.18 -13.15 4.99
C ASN A 70 6.23 -13.92 4.15
N ASP A 71 6.63 -15.10 4.64
CA ASP A 71 7.63 -15.95 3.98
C ASP A 71 7.16 -16.52 2.61
N ASP A 72 5.86 -16.41 2.31
CA ASP A 72 5.23 -16.94 1.10
C ASP A 72 5.06 -15.91 -0.03
N GLY A 73 5.62 -14.70 0.11
CA GLY A 73 5.49 -13.63 -0.88
C GLY A 73 4.27 -12.73 -0.67
N SER A 74 3.36 -13.12 0.23
CA SER A 74 2.21 -12.31 0.63
C SER A 74 2.57 -11.23 1.66
N GLY A 75 1.64 -10.34 1.96
CA GLY A 75 1.86 -9.29 2.94
C GLY A 75 0.60 -8.52 3.32
N MET A 76 0.76 -7.57 4.23
CA MET A 76 -0.27 -6.69 4.70
C MET A 76 0.27 -5.27 4.80
N LEU A 77 -0.33 -4.34 4.05
CA LEU A 77 -0.15 -2.91 4.27
C LEU A 77 -1.22 -2.43 5.25
N SER A 78 -0.76 -1.84 6.36
CA SER A 78 -1.60 -1.22 7.37
C SER A 78 -1.26 0.26 7.52
N ILE A 79 -2.24 1.03 7.99
CA ILE A 79 -2.11 2.46 8.24
C ILE A 79 -2.16 2.71 9.74
N LYS A 80 -1.18 3.47 10.23
CA LYS A 80 -1.11 3.94 11.60
C LYS A 80 -1.94 5.22 11.77
N ASP A 81 -3.03 5.12 12.52
CA ASP A 81 -3.86 6.29 12.84
C ASP A 81 -3.18 7.24 13.85
N GLY A 82 -3.88 8.32 14.22
CA GLY A 82 -3.37 9.29 15.21
C GLY A 82 -3.16 8.73 16.63
N ASN A 83 -3.70 7.56 16.94
CA ASN A 83 -3.55 6.86 18.22
C ASN A 83 -2.55 5.69 18.14
N ASN A 84 -1.80 5.58 17.03
CA ASN A 84 -0.91 4.46 16.72
C ASN A 84 -1.61 3.11 16.54
N ALA A 85 -2.93 3.09 16.32
CA ALA A 85 -3.60 1.86 15.95
C ALA A 85 -3.38 1.57 14.45
N LEU A 86 -3.08 0.31 14.14
CA LEU A 86 -2.92 -0.16 12.76
C LEU A 86 -4.27 -0.59 12.20
N HIS A 87 -4.62 -0.03 11.04
CA HIS A 87 -5.80 -0.38 10.27
C HIS A 87 -5.37 -1.04 8.96
N GLN A 88 -5.84 -2.26 8.70
CA GLN A 88 -5.48 -3.02 7.51
C GLN A 88 -6.08 -2.33 6.28
N ALA A 89 -5.24 -1.88 5.36
CA ALA A 89 -5.67 -1.24 4.12
C ALA A 89 -5.68 -2.25 2.97
N VAL A 90 -4.60 -3.03 2.82
CA VAL A 90 -4.43 -3.95 1.69
C VAL A 90 -3.79 -5.25 2.12
N GLU A 91 -4.40 -6.35 1.70
CA GLU A 91 -3.81 -7.68 1.69
C GLU A 91 -3.18 -7.97 0.34
N PHE A 92 -1.93 -8.42 0.34
CA PHE A 92 -1.28 -8.94 -0.85
C PHE A 92 -1.42 -10.46 -0.85
N GLY A 93 -1.77 -11.03 -1.99
CA GLY A 93 -1.93 -12.46 -2.18
C GLY A 93 -0.59 -13.20 -2.22
N SER A 94 -0.64 -14.53 -2.17
CA SER A 94 0.55 -15.39 -2.25
C SER A 94 1.22 -15.41 -3.63
N ASP A 95 0.57 -14.85 -4.65
CA ASP A 95 1.13 -14.71 -6.00
C ASP A 95 1.93 -13.40 -6.15
N SER A 96 1.96 -12.56 -5.10
CA SER A 96 2.80 -11.35 -5.02
C SER A 96 4.26 -11.71 -4.72
N ASP A 97 5.20 -10.79 -5.00
CA ASP A 97 6.65 -10.99 -4.85
C ASP A 97 7.26 -10.19 -3.68
N LEU A 98 6.50 -10.01 -2.59
CA LEU A 98 6.98 -9.28 -1.42
C LEU A 98 8.06 -10.08 -0.70
N THR A 99 9.23 -9.48 -0.49
CA THR A 99 10.27 -10.06 0.37
C THR A 99 10.81 -9.04 1.34
N VAL A 100 11.16 -9.49 2.54
CA VAL A 100 11.77 -8.66 3.58
C VAL A 100 13.05 -8.00 3.04
N GLY A 101 13.14 -6.68 3.20
CA GLY A 101 14.21 -5.84 2.70
C GLY A 101 13.93 -5.19 1.33
N ASN A 102 12.79 -5.50 0.70
CA ASN A 102 12.36 -4.79 -0.51
C ASN A 102 11.75 -3.43 -0.15
N GLU A 103 11.77 -2.55 -1.16
CA GLU A 103 11.01 -1.31 -1.16
C GLU A 103 9.81 -1.50 -2.08
N ILE A 104 8.63 -1.07 -1.65
CA ILE A 104 7.47 -0.92 -2.55
C ILE A 104 7.35 0.53 -3.01
N THR A 105 6.83 0.73 -4.21
CA THR A 105 6.54 2.05 -4.74
C THR A 105 5.13 2.48 -4.32
N VAL A 106 5.04 3.65 -3.69
CA VAL A 106 3.75 4.28 -3.35
C VAL A 106 3.67 5.68 -3.95
N ILE A 107 2.48 6.09 -4.35
CA ILE A 107 2.17 7.42 -4.85
C ILE A 107 1.34 8.14 -3.80
N PHE A 108 1.78 9.34 -3.44
CA PHE A 108 1.05 10.23 -2.54
C PHE A 108 1.11 11.66 -3.09
N GLN A 109 -0.05 12.26 -3.33
CA GLN A 109 -0.18 13.61 -3.90
C GLN A 109 0.63 13.79 -5.21
N ASP A 110 0.46 12.85 -6.14
CA ASP A 110 1.16 12.81 -7.44
C ASP A 110 2.69 12.70 -7.35
N GLN A 111 3.23 12.25 -6.21
CA GLN A 111 4.67 12.03 -6.00
C GLN A 111 4.94 10.58 -5.60
N GLU A 112 6.01 10.02 -6.16
CA GLU A 112 6.48 8.66 -5.87
C GLU A 112 7.37 8.63 -4.63
N PHE A 113 7.12 7.67 -3.76
CA PHE A 113 7.88 7.39 -2.55
C PHE A 113 8.19 5.90 -2.46
N LYS A 114 9.23 5.58 -1.70
CA LYS A 114 9.63 4.21 -1.44
C LYS A 114 9.43 3.86 0.01
N ILE A 115 8.74 2.76 0.27
CA ILE A 115 8.44 2.26 1.61
C ILE A 115 9.16 0.94 1.80
N ASN A 116 10.02 0.87 2.81
CA ASN A 116 10.72 -0.38 3.14
C ASN A 116 9.75 -1.36 3.81
N THR A 117 9.89 -2.65 3.51
CA THR A 117 9.16 -3.73 4.18
C THR A 117 9.71 -4.07 5.58
N ASP A 118 10.82 -3.46 5.98
CA ASP A 118 11.43 -3.62 7.30
C ASP A 118 10.88 -2.50 8.21
N GLY A 119 9.85 -2.83 9.00
CA GLY A 119 9.42 -1.98 10.12
C GLY A 119 10.50 -1.84 11.21
#